data_AF-A0A535CTV7-F1
#
_entry.id   AF-A0A535CTV7-F1
#
_cell.length_a   1.000
_cell.length_b   1.000
_cell.length_c   1.000
_cell.angle_alpha   90.00
_cell.angle_beta   90.00
_cell.angle_gamma   90.00
#
_symmetry.space_group_name_H-M   'P 1'
#
loop_
_entity.id
_entity.type
_entity.pdbx_description
1 polymer ?
#
loop_
_entity_poly.entity_id
_entity_poly.type
_entity_poly.pdbx_seq_one_letter_code
_entity_poly.pdbx_strand_id
1 'polypeptide(L)'
;MNRLSSEAPPQLFVVRNRRGGAYDRKLTSQEQLDWDAHARFMNQLLEDGAVLIGGPLDGDRETLLLLRARSLEALRRRLGNDPWIQNGMLTLVSIELLMPGISPDWLDAGLAANALADEP
;
A
#
# COMPACT_ATOMS: atom_id res chain seq x y z
N MET A 1 -33.38 -5.09 7.50
CA MET A 1 -32.94 -4.44 6.25
C MET A 1 -31.42 -4.37 6.24
N ASN A 2 -30.75 -5.25 5.51
CA ASN A 2 -29.32 -5.12 5.23
C ASN A 2 -29.14 -4.01 4.19
N ARG A 3 -28.42 -2.95 4.55
CA ARG A 3 -28.02 -1.90 3.62
C ARG A 3 -26.92 -2.51 2.74
N LEU A 4 -27.28 -2.98 1.55
CA LEU A 4 -26.30 -3.38 0.53
C LEU A 4 -25.52 -2.12 0.16
N SER A 5 -24.28 -2.01 0.61
CA SER A 5 -23.38 -0.93 0.23
C SER A 5 -23.26 -0.92 -1.30
N SER A 6 -23.63 0.19 -1.93
CA SER A 6 -23.75 0.36 -3.38
C SER A 6 -22.42 0.58 -4.10
N GLU A 7 -21.31 0.15 -3.52
CA GLU A 7 -19.98 0.35 -4.09
C GLU A 7 -19.29 -0.97 -4.38
N ALA A 8 -18.55 -1.00 -5.50
CA ALA A 8 -17.80 -2.19 -5.92
C ALA A 8 -16.84 -2.65 -4.81
N PRO A 9 -16.66 -3.98 -4.65
CA PRO A 9 -15.77 -4.52 -3.63
C PRO A 9 -14.33 -4.00 -3.84
N PRO A 10 -13.56 -3.83 -2.74
CA PRO A 10 -12.14 -3.49 -2.83
C PRO A 10 -11.39 -4.46 -3.75
N GLN A 11 -10.55 -3.90 -4.63
CA GLN A 11 -9.67 -4.65 -5.51
C GLN A 11 -8.27 -4.75 -4.89
N LEU A 12 -7.53 -5.80 -5.25
CA LEU A 12 -6.15 -5.98 -4.83
C LEU A 12 -5.19 -5.43 -5.86
N PHE A 13 -4.18 -4.72 -5.38
CA PHE A 13 -3.12 -4.18 -6.21
C PHE A 13 -1.76 -4.62 -5.67
N VAL A 14 -0.91 -5.09 -6.56
CA VAL A 14 0.52 -5.23 -6.30
C VAL A 14 1.17 -3.93 -6.73
N VAL A 15 1.85 -3.29 -5.78
CA VAL A 15 2.58 -2.05 -6.01
C VAL A 15 4.06 -2.32 -5.80
N ARG A 16 4.86 -2.00 -6.81
CA ARG A 16 6.32 -1.99 -6.70
C ARG A 16 6.81 -0.57 -6.63
N ASN A 17 7.62 -0.28 -5.62
CA ASN A 17 8.34 0.99 -5.52
C ASN A 17 9.84 0.73 -5.61
N ARG A 18 10.57 1.66 -6.20
CA ARG A 18 12.02 1.67 -6.20
C ARG A 18 12.52 2.72 -5.22
N ARG A 19 13.43 2.30 -4.33
CA ARG A 19 14.20 3.21 -3.48
C ARG A 19 15.27 3.91 -4.31
N GLY A 20 15.31 5.23 -4.27
CA GLY A 20 16.21 6.03 -5.10
C GLY A 20 16.22 7.50 -4.72
N GLY A 21 16.82 8.32 -5.57
CA GLY A 21 16.87 9.77 -5.36
C GLY A 21 17.55 10.14 -4.04
N ALA A 22 16.77 10.70 -3.11
CA ALA A 22 17.21 11.18 -1.80
C ALA A 22 17.46 10.09 -0.75
N TYR A 23 17.10 8.82 -1.04
CA TYR A 23 17.27 7.72 -0.09
C TYR A 23 18.75 7.37 0.13
N ASP A 24 19.25 7.48 1.36
CA ASP A 24 20.64 7.17 1.70
C ASP A 24 20.79 5.70 2.10
N ARG A 25 21.51 4.92 1.28
CA ARG A 25 21.73 3.48 1.52
C ARG A 25 22.63 3.16 2.72
N LYS A 26 23.29 4.15 3.32
CA LYS A 26 24.10 3.97 4.53
C LYS A 26 23.26 4.05 5.80
N LEU A 27 22.04 4.56 5.70
CA LEU A 27 21.14 4.77 6.82
C LEU A 27 20.11 3.64 6.90
N THR A 28 19.72 3.32 8.12
CA THR A 28 18.50 2.52 8.37
C THR A 28 17.27 3.30 7.92
N SER A 29 16.13 2.62 7.81
CA SER A 29 14.86 3.27 7.43
C SER A 29 14.49 4.39 8.41
N GLN A 30 14.73 4.18 9.71
CA GLN A 30 14.44 5.12 10.79
C GLN A 30 15.27 6.40 10.74
N GLU A 31 16.44 6.34 10.11
CA GLU A 31 17.38 7.45 10.00
C GLU A 31 17.16 8.27 8.72
N GLN A 32 16.31 7.82 7.80
CA GLN A 32 15.98 8.58 6.58
C GLN A 32 15.20 9.85 6.91
N LEU A 33 15.34 10.85 6.04
CA LEU A 33 14.49 12.04 6.06
C LEU A 33 13.00 11.65 5.99
N ASP A 34 12.16 12.38 6.75
CA ASP A 34 10.72 12.18 6.84
C ASP A 34 10.25 10.78 7.28
N TRP A 35 11.13 9.97 7.89
CA TRP A 35 10.78 8.64 8.38
C TRP A 35 9.51 8.63 9.24
N ASP A 36 9.42 9.51 10.25
CA ASP A 36 8.26 9.52 11.15
C ASP A 36 6.94 9.79 10.42
N ALA A 37 6.98 10.59 9.36
CA ALA A 37 5.81 10.88 8.55
C ALA A 37 5.46 9.70 7.64
N HIS A 38 6.46 9.08 7.00
CA HIS A 38 6.28 7.86 6.21
C HIS A 38 5.75 6.69 7.05
N ALA A 39 6.32 6.47 8.25
CA ALA A 39 5.89 5.42 9.16
C ALA A 39 4.44 5.63 9.63
N ARG A 40 4.04 6.87 9.95
CA ARG A 40 2.64 7.20 10.27
C ARG A 40 1.71 6.91 9.10
N PHE A 41 2.12 7.28 7.87
CA PHE A 41 1.35 6.97 6.67
C PHE A 41 1.16 5.45 6.50
N MET A 42 2.24 4.66 6.60
CA MET A 42 2.17 3.19 6.49
C MET A 42 1.35 2.54 7.60
N ASN A 43 1.45 3.05 8.84
CA ASN A 43 0.64 2.58 9.96
C ASN A 43 -0.85 2.86 9.73
N GLN A 44 -1.22 4.04 9.20
CA GLN A 44 -2.60 4.33 8.85
C GLN A 44 -3.13 3.40 7.75
N LEU A 45 -2.30 3.09 6.72
CA LEU A 45 -2.67 2.09 5.73
C LEU A 45 -2.97 0.72 6.36
N LEU A 46 -2.22 0.35 7.40
CA LEU A 46 -2.40 -0.92 8.10
C LEU A 46 -3.66 -0.92 8.97
N GLU A 47 -3.88 0.16 9.73
CA GLU A 47 -5.08 0.35 10.56
C GLU A 47 -6.36 0.36 9.74
N ASP A 48 -6.35 0.99 8.56
CA ASP A 48 -7.49 1.01 7.64
C ASP A 48 -7.66 -0.32 6.87
N GLY A 49 -6.74 -1.27 7.07
CA GLY A 49 -6.62 -2.50 6.30
C GLY A 49 -6.30 -2.29 4.82
N ALA A 50 -5.92 -1.08 4.41
CA ALA A 50 -5.57 -0.79 3.02
C ALA A 50 -4.30 -1.51 2.59
N VAL A 51 -3.29 -1.69 3.46
CA VAL A 51 -2.12 -2.53 3.19
C VAL A 51 -2.26 -3.89 3.88
N LEU A 52 -1.99 -4.97 3.14
CA LEU A 52 -2.01 -6.33 3.66
C LEU A 52 -0.61 -6.85 3.95
N ILE A 53 0.32 -6.56 3.03
CA ILE A 53 1.71 -7.00 3.10
C ILE A 53 2.58 -5.88 2.54
N GLY A 54 3.71 -5.61 3.18
CA GLY A 54 4.68 -4.64 2.69
C GLY A 54 6.10 -4.99 3.11
N GLY A 55 7.06 -4.81 2.21
CA GLY A 55 8.46 -5.03 2.55
C GLY A 55 9.41 -4.91 1.36
N PRO A 56 10.73 -4.92 1.63
CA PRO A 56 11.75 -4.95 0.59
C PRO A 56 11.75 -6.28 -0.15
N LEU A 57 11.93 -6.22 -1.47
CA LEU A 57 12.29 -7.37 -2.29
C LEU A 57 13.79 -7.65 -2.14
N ASP A 58 14.18 -8.89 -2.40
CA ASP A 58 15.60 -9.26 -2.41
C ASP A 58 16.40 -8.39 -3.41
N GLY A 59 17.64 -8.07 -3.06
CA GLY A 59 18.48 -7.12 -3.80
C GLY A 59 18.30 -5.63 -3.45
N ASP A 60 17.54 -5.31 -2.39
CA ASP A 60 17.48 -4.01 -1.68
C ASP A 60 17.17 -2.76 -2.53
N ARG A 61 16.62 -2.93 -3.73
CA ARG A 61 16.30 -1.82 -4.63
C ARG A 61 14.84 -1.46 -4.62
N GLU A 62 13.99 -2.44 -4.40
CA GLU A 62 12.56 -2.28 -4.54
C GLU A 62 11.82 -2.79 -3.32
N THR A 63 10.61 -2.28 -3.13
CA THR A 63 9.65 -2.77 -2.15
C THR A 63 8.41 -3.23 -2.90
N LEU A 64 7.72 -4.21 -2.32
CA LEU A 64 6.42 -4.66 -2.75
C LEU A 64 5.41 -4.35 -1.66
N LEU A 65 4.28 -3.77 -2.07
CA LEU A 65 3.10 -3.61 -1.24
C LEU A 65 1.94 -4.36 -1.89
N LEU A 66 1.21 -5.16 -1.12
CA LEU A 66 -0.09 -5.69 -1.49
C LEU A 66 -1.16 -4.81 -0.85
N LEU A 67 -1.87 -4.04 -1.67
CA LEU A 67 -2.79 -3.00 -1.25
C LEU A 67 -4.21 -3.28 -1.72
N ARG A 68 -5.19 -2.77 -0.97
CA ARG A 68 -6.61 -2.77 -1.32
C ARG A 68 -7.06 -1.37 -1.64
N ALA A 69 -7.80 -1.22 -2.73
CA ALA A 69 -8.39 0.05 -3.11
C ALA A 69 -9.65 -0.16 -3.95
N ARG A 70 -10.56 0.82 -3.95
CA ARG A 70 -11.78 0.79 -4.77
C ARG A 70 -11.49 0.96 -6.26
N SER A 71 -10.38 1.61 -6.60
CA SER A 71 -9.92 1.79 -7.97
C SER A 71 -8.42 2.12 -8.01
N LEU A 72 -7.82 1.96 -9.20
CA LEU A 72 -6.44 2.38 -9.46
C LEU A 72 -6.24 3.88 -9.21
N GLU A 73 -7.25 4.71 -9.49
CA GLU A 73 -7.17 6.15 -9.29
C GLU A 73 -7.16 6.50 -7.80
N ALA A 74 -8.04 5.89 -7.01
CA ALA A 74 -8.06 6.06 -5.55
C ALA A 74 -6.72 5.63 -4.94
N LEU A 75 -6.18 4.50 -5.39
CA LEU A 75 -4.87 4.01 -4.93
C LEU A 75 -3.75 5.02 -5.26
N ARG A 76 -3.72 5.55 -6.49
CA ARG A 76 -2.72 6.55 -6.89
C ARG A 76 -2.80 7.82 -6.06
N ARG A 77 -4.01 8.34 -5.80
CA ARG A 77 -4.20 9.52 -4.94
C ARG A 77 -3.70 9.23 -3.52
N ARG A 78 -4.05 8.07 -2.98
CA ARG A 78 -3.64 7.67 -1.62
C ARG A 78 -2.13 7.51 -1.49
N LEU A 79 -1.47 6.83 -2.44
CA LEU A 79 -0.01 6.70 -2.48
C LEU A 79 0.70 8.03 -2.71
N GLY A 80 0.07 8.98 -3.43
CA GLY A 80 0.60 10.34 -3.59
C GLY A 80 0.73 11.14 -2.29
N ASN A 81 0.11 10.68 -1.20
CA ASN A 81 0.24 11.26 0.14
C ASN A 81 1.42 10.68 0.95
N ASP A 82 2.14 9.69 0.43
CA ASP A 82 3.34 9.16 1.08
C ASP A 82 4.47 10.21 1.00
N PRO A 83 5.00 10.69 2.14
CA PRO A 83 6.13 11.63 2.16
C PRO A 83 7.34 11.15 1.37
N TRP A 84 7.62 9.85 1.38
CA TRP A 84 8.75 9.27 0.63
C TRP A 84 8.50 9.23 -0.87
N ILE A 85 7.25 9.17 -1.32
CA ILE A 85 6.93 9.35 -2.75
C ILE A 85 7.04 10.83 -3.13
N GLN A 86 6.54 11.73 -2.28
CA GLN A 86 6.58 13.17 -2.52
C GLN A 86 7.99 13.74 -2.58
N ASN A 87 8.89 13.27 -1.71
CA ASN A 87 10.29 13.71 -1.66
C ASN A 87 11.22 12.89 -2.59
N GLY A 88 10.68 11.92 -3.33
CA GLY A 88 11.40 11.13 -4.33
C GLY A 88 12.29 10.02 -3.77
N MET A 89 12.21 9.69 -2.47
CA MET A 89 12.86 8.51 -1.89
C MET A 89 12.29 7.19 -2.42
N LEU A 90 10.99 7.17 -2.73
CA LEU A 90 10.28 6.09 -3.41
C LEU A 90 9.77 6.56 -4.76
N THR A 91 9.99 5.75 -5.79
CA THR A 91 9.39 5.94 -7.11
C THR A 91 8.52 4.75 -7.46
N LEU A 92 7.25 4.99 -7.81
CA LEU A 92 6.35 3.95 -8.30
C LEU A 92 6.91 3.31 -9.59
N VAL A 93 7.16 2.00 -9.54
CA VAL A 93 7.63 1.19 -10.68
C VAL A 93 6.44 0.60 -11.42
N SER A 94 5.54 -0.06 -10.69
CA SER A 94 4.29 -0.59 -11.24
C SER A 94 3.18 -0.57 -10.20
N ILE A 95 1.95 -0.49 -10.70
CA ILE A 95 0.71 -0.72 -9.95
C ILE A 95 -0.14 -1.65 -10.83
N GLU A 96 -0.35 -2.86 -10.37
CA GLU A 96 -0.98 -3.92 -11.14
C GLU A 96 -2.16 -4.50 -10.37
N LEU A 97 -3.32 -4.64 -11.03
CA LEU A 97 -4.48 -5.33 -10.48
C LEU A 97 -4.12 -6.81 -10.31
N LEU A 98 -4.14 -7.30 -9.07
CA LEU A 98 -3.99 -8.71 -8.79
C LEU A 98 -5.37 -9.38 -8.89
N MET A 99 -5.45 -10.42 -9.70
CA MET A 99 -6.57 -11.34 -9.75
C MET A 99 -6.14 -12.64 -9.06
N PRO A 100 -6.42 -12.83 -7.75
CA PRO A 100 -6.00 -14.03 -7.05
C PRO A 100 -6.68 -15.26 -7.64
N GLY A 101 -5.89 -16.22 -8.11
CA GLY A 101 -6.39 -17.54 -8.53
C GLY A 101 -6.34 -18.58 -7.41
N ILE A 102 -5.54 -18.32 -6.38
CA ILE A 102 -5.33 -19.19 -5.21
C ILE A 102 -5.14 -18.29 -3.99
N SER A 103 -5.94 -18.51 -2.95
CA SER A 103 -5.85 -17.84 -1.66
C SER A 103 -6.35 -18.78 -0.57
N PRO A 104 -5.77 -18.74 0.64
CA PRO A 104 -6.33 -19.46 1.77
C PRO A 104 -7.57 -18.73 2.30
N ASP A 105 -8.51 -19.48 2.89
CA ASP A 105 -9.77 -18.94 3.41
C ASP A 105 -9.59 -17.78 4.38
N TRP A 106 -8.50 -17.76 5.17
CA TRP A 106 -8.23 -16.66 6.09
C TRP A 106 -7.83 -15.37 5.38
N LEU A 107 -7.22 -15.47 4.18
CA LEU A 107 -6.91 -14.30 3.36
C LEU A 107 -8.20 -13.82 2.70
N ASP A 108 -9.03 -14.71 2.14
CA ASP A 108 -10.32 -14.33 1.54
C ASP A 108 -11.28 -13.73 2.57
N ALA A 109 -11.33 -14.31 3.76
CA ALA A 109 -12.05 -13.76 4.90
C ALA A 109 -11.45 -12.41 5.32
N GLY A 110 -10.12 -12.24 5.35
CA GLY A 110 -9.48 -10.96 5.63
C GLY A 110 -9.75 -9.89 4.55
N LEU A 111 -9.81 -10.30 3.28
CA LEU A 111 -10.19 -9.45 2.15
C LEU A 111 -11.65 -8.99 2.27
N ALA A 112 -12.55 -9.87 2.75
CA ALA A 112 -13.96 -9.59 2.94
C ALA A 112 -14.30 -8.87 4.26
N ALA A 113 -13.59 -9.17 5.35
CA ALA A 113 -13.90 -8.71 6.71
C ALA A 113 -13.30 -7.34 7.05
N ASN A 114 -12.15 -6.99 6.47
CA ASN A 114 -11.62 -5.65 6.60
C ASN A 114 -12.31 -4.76 5.56
N ALA A 115 -13.56 -4.37 5.74
CA ALA A 115 -14.15 -3.34 4.87
C ALA A 115 -13.20 -2.14 4.84
N LEU A 116 -12.79 -1.68 3.65
CA LEU A 116 -12.03 -0.44 3.55
C LEU A 116 -12.82 0.61 4.33
N ALA A 117 -12.19 1.24 5.32
CA ALA A 117 -12.81 2.37 5.99
C ALA A 117 -13.31 3.35 4.90
N ASP A 118 -14.48 3.94 5.12
CA ASP A 118 -14.98 4.95 4.18
C ASP A 118 -13.93 6.05 4.08
N GLU A 119 -13.44 6.30 2.86
CA GLU A 119 -12.49 7.38 2.59
C GLU A 119 -13.21 8.71 2.95
N PRO A 120 -12.57 9.63 3.70
CA PRO A 120 -13.17 10.93 4.01
C PRO A 120 -13.39 11.80 2.76
#